data_AF-A0ABC9TM31-F1
#
_entry.id   AF-A0ABC9TM31-F1
#
_cell.length_a   1.000
_cell.length_b   1.000
_cell.length_c   1.000
_cell.angle_alpha   90.00
_cell.angle_beta   90.00
_cell.angle_gamma   90.00
#
_symmetry.space_group_name_H-M   'P 1'
#
loop_
_entity.id
_entity.type
_entity.pdbx_description
1 polymer ?
#
loop_
_entity_poly.entity_id
_entity_poly.type
_entity_poly.pdbx_seq_one_letter_code
_entity_poly.pdbx_strand_id
1 'polypeptide(L)'
;MFKKKKAQTSFREVFKKGDFATKLSFLVMGAANFANKQWLKGIIFLTAEIGFIYWLIRNGFHALMMLGTLGTQQQGLVYDDSLGIEVLKEGDNSMLLLLFGIAAILVCLSLIILYVINLKSARHLYELKTAGKKIPTTMDDLRSLLNERFHATLMTIPLLGVLFFTILPLLYMISIAFTNYDHNHLPPKNLFTWVGLANLGNVITGDMASTFFPVLGWTLIWAVFATATCFFFGIILALLINTKGLKYKAFWRTIFVITMAVPPFVSL
;
A
#
# COMPACT_ATOMS: atom_id res chain seq x y z
N MET A 1 21.55 27.84 -16.84
CA MET A 1 20.71 27.93 -18.06
C MET A 1 19.43 27.12 -17.83
N PHE A 2 18.36 27.77 -17.36
CA PHE A 2 17.09 27.11 -17.07
C PHE A 2 16.42 26.67 -18.38
N LYS A 3 16.41 25.36 -18.68
CA LYS A 3 15.61 24.81 -19.79
C LYS A 3 14.14 25.18 -19.53
N LYS A 4 13.60 26.15 -20.28
CA LYS A 4 12.16 26.44 -20.33
C LYS A 4 11.41 25.12 -20.50
N LYS A 5 10.61 24.72 -19.50
CA LYS A 5 9.63 23.63 -19.66
C LYS A 5 8.72 24.03 -20.82
N LYS A 6 8.85 23.36 -21.97
CA LYS A 6 7.87 23.48 -23.07
C LYS A 6 6.48 23.26 -22.49
N ALA A 7 5.52 24.11 -22.84
CA ALA A 7 4.12 23.96 -22.45
C ALA A 7 3.69 22.53 -22.82
N GLN A 8 3.41 21.71 -21.80
CA GLN A 8 2.98 20.34 -21.99
C GLN A 8 1.63 20.35 -22.70
N THR A 9 1.50 19.53 -23.74
CA THR A 9 0.21 19.37 -24.43
C THR A 9 -0.81 18.76 -23.47
N SER A 10 -2.06 19.26 -23.51
CA SER A 10 -3.11 18.76 -22.64
C SER A 10 -3.61 17.39 -23.11
N PHE A 11 -4.00 16.49 -22.19
CA PHE A 11 -4.54 15.17 -22.55
C PHE A 11 -5.75 15.27 -23.49
N ARG A 12 -6.56 16.34 -23.37
CA ARG A 12 -7.68 16.62 -24.26
C ARG A 12 -7.24 16.95 -25.69
N GLU A 13 -6.11 17.62 -25.86
CA GLU A 13 -5.56 17.94 -27.19
C GLU A 13 -4.96 16.71 -27.84
N VAL A 14 -4.28 15.86 -27.07
CA VAL A 14 -3.74 14.57 -27.52
C VAL A 14 -4.87 13.64 -27.96
N PHE A 15 -6.01 13.64 -27.26
CA PHE A 15 -7.18 12.85 -27.68
C PHE A 15 -7.83 13.39 -28.97
N LYS A 16 -7.91 14.72 -29.16
CA LYS A 16 -8.53 15.32 -30.35
C LYS A 16 -7.64 15.24 -31.60
N LYS A 17 -6.34 15.53 -31.45
CA LYS A 17 -5.36 15.67 -32.54
C LYS A 17 -4.38 14.50 -32.66
N GLY A 18 -4.52 13.48 -31.82
CA GLY A 18 -3.69 12.29 -31.82
C GLY A 18 -3.99 11.33 -32.98
N ASP A 19 -2.99 10.52 -33.30
CA ASP A 19 -3.08 9.42 -34.25
C ASP A 19 -4.10 8.36 -33.78
N PHE A 20 -4.60 7.50 -34.68
CA PHE A 20 -5.59 6.46 -34.31
C PHE A 20 -5.12 5.59 -33.13
N ALA A 21 -3.84 5.20 -33.13
CA ALA A 21 -3.24 4.43 -32.04
C ALA A 21 -3.11 5.21 -30.72
N THR A 22 -2.94 6.54 -30.79
CA THR A 22 -2.91 7.42 -29.60
C THR A 22 -4.30 7.56 -28.99
N LYS A 23 -5.35 7.60 -29.82
CA LYS A 23 -6.75 7.55 -29.36
C LYS A 23 -7.09 6.19 -28.77
N LEU A 24 -6.65 5.12 -29.43
CA LEU A 24 -6.86 3.74 -28.95
C LEU A 24 -6.20 3.49 -27.59
N SER A 25 -5.13 4.22 -27.25
CA SER A 25 -4.45 4.12 -25.94
C SER A 25 -5.28 4.54 -24.75
N PHE A 26 -6.39 5.26 -24.98
CA PHE A 26 -7.34 5.63 -23.95
C PHE A 26 -8.28 4.46 -23.60
N LEU A 27 -8.46 3.51 -24.53
CA LEU A 27 -9.32 2.34 -24.38
C LEU A 27 -8.53 1.05 -24.12
N VAL A 28 -7.39 0.88 -24.78
CA VAL A 28 -6.50 -0.27 -24.63
C VAL A 28 -5.12 0.25 -24.23
N MET A 29 -4.72 -0.02 -23.00
CA MET A 29 -3.43 0.40 -22.47
C MET A 29 -2.30 -0.19 -23.30
N GLY A 30 -1.33 0.66 -23.68
CA GLY A 30 -0.17 0.24 -24.49
C GLY A 30 -0.36 0.34 -26.01
N ALA A 31 -1.53 0.67 -26.55
CA ALA A 31 -1.76 0.74 -28.00
C ALA A 31 -0.82 1.73 -28.76
N ALA A 32 -0.55 2.91 -28.18
CA ALA A 32 0.40 3.88 -28.75
C ALA A 32 1.83 3.37 -28.66
N ASN A 33 2.17 2.59 -27.64
CA ASN A 33 3.50 2.04 -27.48
C ASN A 33 3.75 0.94 -28.52
N PHE A 34 2.73 0.10 -28.81
CA PHE A 34 2.77 -0.87 -29.90
C PHE A 34 2.94 -0.21 -31.27
N ALA A 35 2.13 0.81 -31.58
CA ALA A 35 2.21 1.53 -32.86
C ALA A 35 3.57 2.23 -33.08
N ASN A 36 4.34 2.45 -32.02
CA ASN A 36 5.64 3.12 -32.04
C ASN A 36 6.83 2.18 -31.78
N LYS A 37 6.64 0.86 -31.96
CA LYS A 37 7.69 -0.18 -31.81
C LYS A 37 8.28 -0.30 -30.38
N GLN A 38 7.56 0.18 -29.37
CA GLN A 38 7.89 0.01 -27.95
C GLN A 38 7.17 -1.22 -27.37
N TRP A 39 7.49 -2.39 -27.93
CA TRP A 39 6.80 -3.66 -27.68
C TRP A 39 6.78 -4.05 -26.20
N LEU A 40 7.89 -3.94 -25.47
CA LEU A 40 7.94 -4.35 -24.06
C LEU A 40 6.96 -3.55 -23.19
N LYS A 41 6.96 -2.22 -23.31
CA LYS A 41 6.04 -1.36 -22.56
C LYS A 41 4.60 -1.62 -22.98
N GLY A 42 4.36 -1.83 -24.28
CA GLY A 42 3.04 -2.19 -24.80
C GLY A 42 2.50 -3.47 -24.16
N ILE A 43 3.32 -4.53 -24.12
CA ILE A 43 2.97 -5.81 -23.50
C ILE A 43 2.70 -5.64 -22.01
N ILE A 44 3.57 -4.96 -21.26
CA ILE A 44 3.37 -4.77 -19.81
C ILE A 44 2.04 -4.08 -19.52
N PHE A 45 1.71 -3.01 -20.25
CA PHE A 45 0.46 -2.28 -20.04
C PHE A 45 -0.76 -3.11 -20.42
N LEU A 46 -0.71 -3.83 -21.55
CA LEU A 46 -1.81 -4.65 -22.03
C LEU A 46 -2.04 -5.88 -21.13
N THR A 47 -0.97 -6.56 -20.69
CA THR A 47 -1.08 -7.69 -19.77
C THR A 47 -1.60 -7.24 -18.41
N ALA A 48 -1.20 -6.08 -17.91
CA ALA A 48 -1.73 -5.53 -16.66
C ALA A 48 -3.23 -5.22 -16.77
N GLU A 49 -3.69 -4.65 -17.88
CA GLU A 49 -5.10 -4.37 -18.13
C GLU A 49 -5.93 -5.65 -18.24
N ILE A 50 -5.51 -6.62 -19.07
CA ILE A 50 -6.22 -7.90 -19.21
C ILE A 50 -6.23 -8.67 -17.89
N GLY A 51 -5.11 -8.73 -17.19
CA GLY A 51 -5.00 -9.40 -15.90
C GLY A 51 -5.93 -8.78 -14.86
N PHE A 52 -6.00 -7.45 -14.82
CA PHE A 52 -6.93 -6.74 -13.96
C PHE A 52 -8.39 -7.02 -14.32
N ILE A 53 -8.78 -6.95 -15.59
CA ILE A 53 -10.16 -7.23 -16.02
C ILE A 53 -10.55 -8.67 -15.68
N TYR A 54 -9.68 -9.63 -15.95
CA TYR A 54 -9.90 -11.04 -15.59
C TYR A 54 -10.11 -11.21 -14.08
N TRP A 55 -9.24 -10.61 -13.26
CA TRP A 55 -9.35 -10.64 -11.81
C TRP A 55 -10.61 -9.93 -11.31
N LEU A 56 -10.97 -8.79 -11.91
CA LEU A 56 -12.14 -7.99 -11.54
C LEU A 56 -13.44 -8.78 -11.75
N ILE A 57 -13.56 -9.48 -12.88
CA ILE A 57 -14.74 -10.30 -13.20
C ILE A 57 -14.82 -11.52 -12.28
N ARG A 58 -13.69 -12.19 -12.00
CA ARG A 58 -13.66 -13.42 -11.20
C ARG A 58 -13.89 -13.16 -9.71
N ASN A 59 -13.18 -12.19 -9.13
CA ASN A 59 -13.09 -12.01 -7.69
C ASN A 59 -13.23 -10.54 -7.26
N GLY A 60 -12.72 -9.60 -8.04
CA GLY A 60 -12.64 -8.19 -7.63
C GLY A 60 -14.01 -7.55 -7.40
N PHE A 61 -15.00 -7.81 -8.26
CA PHE A 61 -16.35 -7.28 -8.09
C PHE A 61 -17.02 -7.82 -6.82
N HIS A 62 -16.88 -9.13 -6.56
CA HIS A 62 -17.38 -9.75 -5.34
C HIS A 62 -16.69 -9.21 -4.09
N ALA A 63 -15.36 -9.08 -4.10
CA ALA A 63 -14.59 -8.52 -2.99
C ALA A 63 -14.97 -7.07 -2.67
N LEU A 64 -15.22 -6.24 -3.69
CA LEU A 64 -15.65 -4.85 -3.52
C LEU A 64 -17.09 -4.75 -3.01
N MET A 65 -17.99 -5.63 -3.46
CA MET A 65 -19.37 -5.68 -2.99
C MET A 65 -19.45 -6.15 -1.53
N MET A 66 -18.76 -7.24 -1.20
CA MET A 66 -18.73 -7.81 0.15
C MET A 66 -17.96 -6.94 1.15
N LEU A 67 -17.15 -5.98 0.70
CA LEU A 67 -16.56 -4.98 1.59
C LEU A 67 -17.65 -4.14 2.27
N GLY A 68 -18.79 -3.90 1.62
CA GLY A 68 -19.90 -3.13 2.20
C GLY A 68 -20.69 -3.90 3.26
N THR A 69 -20.90 -5.20 3.07
CA THR A 69 -21.72 -6.03 3.98
C THR A 69 -20.89 -6.79 5.01
N LEU A 70 -19.61 -7.06 4.72
CA LEU A 70 -18.69 -7.87 5.52
C LEU A 70 -19.20 -9.30 5.77
N GLY A 71 -19.95 -9.83 4.81
CA GLY A 71 -20.55 -11.16 4.87
C GLY A 71 -22.07 -11.10 5.06
N THR A 72 -22.74 -12.17 4.66
CA THR A 72 -24.21 -12.28 4.74
C THR A 72 -24.65 -13.61 5.34
N GLN A 73 -23.84 -14.66 5.21
CA GLN A 73 -24.13 -15.99 5.73
C GLN A 73 -23.27 -16.26 6.96
N GLN A 74 -23.89 -16.41 8.13
CA GLN A 74 -23.20 -16.86 9.32
C GLN A 74 -22.95 -18.37 9.26
N GLN A 75 -21.86 -18.81 9.89
CA GLN A 75 -21.57 -20.23 10.02
C GLN A 75 -22.58 -20.88 10.96
N GLY A 76 -23.19 -21.97 10.53
CA GLY A 76 -24.27 -22.62 11.29
C GLY A 76 -24.46 -24.08 10.93
N LEU A 77 -25.16 -24.79 11.80
CA LEU A 77 -25.62 -26.16 11.54
C LEU A 77 -26.80 -26.09 10.58
N VAL A 78 -26.65 -26.70 9.40
CA VAL A 78 -27.73 -26.83 8.43
C VAL A 78 -28.02 -28.32 8.28
N TYR A 79 -29.30 -28.68 8.36
CA TYR A 79 -29.73 -30.06 8.13
C TYR A 79 -29.51 -30.42 6.66
N ASP A 80 -28.68 -31.42 6.41
CA ASP A 80 -28.40 -31.88 5.05
C ASP A 80 -29.30 -33.08 4.73
N ASP A 81 -30.33 -32.85 3.92
CA ASP A 81 -31.30 -33.88 3.50
C ASP A 81 -30.65 -35.09 2.83
N SER A 82 -29.41 -34.96 2.32
CA SER A 82 -28.67 -36.05 1.70
C SER A 82 -27.93 -36.96 2.69
N LEU A 83 -27.56 -36.44 3.87
CA LEU A 83 -26.79 -37.15 4.90
C LEU A 83 -27.63 -37.47 6.15
N GLY A 84 -28.80 -36.86 6.31
CA GLY A 84 -29.72 -37.06 7.44
C GLY A 84 -29.15 -36.58 8.79
N ILE A 85 -28.07 -35.79 8.76
CA ILE A 85 -27.37 -35.23 9.91
C ILE A 85 -27.19 -33.73 9.75
N GLU A 86 -27.08 -33.02 10.86
CA GLU A 86 -26.72 -31.61 10.88
C GLU A 86 -25.23 -31.46 10.53
N VAL A 87 -24.94 -30.82 9.40
CA VAL A 87 -23.56 -30.54 8.97
C VAL A 87 -23.27 -29.06 9.20
N LEU A 88 -22.07 -28.76 9.71
CA LEU A 88 -21.59 -27.40 9.85
C LEU A 88 -21.32 -26.82 8.47
N LYS A 89 -22.21 -25.94 8.00
CA LYS A 89 -22.00 -25.24 6.73
C LYS A 89 -21.05 -24.07 6.97
N GLU A 90 -19.95 -24.03 6.22
CA GLU A 90 -19.01 -22.91 6.26
C GLU A 90 -19.74 -21.61 5.88
N GLY A 91 -19.70 -20.63 6.79
CA GLY A 91 -20.22 -19.29 6.58
C GLY A 91 -19.16 -18.37 5.96
N ASP A 92 -19.57 -17.13 5.70
CA ASP A 92 -18.66 -16.07 5.27
C ASP A 92 -17.65 -15.74 6.37
N ASN A 93 -16.49 -15.22 5.99
CA ASN A 93 -15.48 -14.76 6.95
C ASN A 93 -15.26 -13.26 6.80
N SER A 94 -15.87 -12.46 7.70
CA SER A 94 -15.76 -10.99 7.70
C SER A 94 -14.32 -10.48 7.70
N MET A 95 -13.40 -11.18 8.38
CA MET A 95 -11.98 -10.80 8.43
C MET A 95 -11.31 -10.95 7.06
N LEU A 96 -11.57 -12.05 6.36
CA LEU A 96 -11.04 -12.27 5.02
C LEU A 96 -11.72 -11.35 4.00
N LEU A 97 -13.03 -11.14 4.10
CA LEU A 97 -13.76 -10.24 3.21
C LEU A 97 -13.27 -8.79 3.34
N LEU A 98 -13.02 -8.32 4.56
CA LEU A 98 -12.42 -7.00 4.79
C LEU A 98 -11.01 -6.90 4.18
N LEU A 99 -10.17 -7.91 4.41
CA LEU A 99 -8.80 -7.96 3.88
C LEU A 99 -8.79 -7.93 2.35
N PHE A 100 -9.57 -8.80 1.71
CA PHE A 100 -9.64 -8.88 0.25
C PHE A 100 -10.33 -7.66 -0.37
N GLY A 101 -11.32 -7.06 0.29
CA GLY A 101 -11.96 -5.84 -0.17
C GLY A 101 -11.00 -4.64 -0.15
N ILE A 102 -10.20 -4.48 0.91
CA ILE A 102 -9.16 -3.43 0.98
C ILE A 102 -8.05 -3.68 -0.05
N ALA A 103 -7.60 -4.93 -0.17
CA ALA A 103 -6.65 -5.32 -1.21
C ALA A 103 -7.19 -4.99 -2.61
N ALA A 104 -8.49 -5.23 -2.84
CA ALA A 104 -9.15 -4.92 -4.10
C ALA A 104 -9.15 -3.42 -4.41
N ILE A 105 -9.40 -2.56 -3.41
CA ILE A 105 -9.28 -1.10 -3.56
C ILE A 105 -7.86 -0.71 -3.95
N LEU A 106 -6.84 -1.27 -3.29
CA LEU A 106 -5.43 -0.98 -3.60
C LEU A 106 -5.03 -1.44 -5.01
N VAL A 107 -5.53 -2.58 -5.46
CA VAL A 107 -5.32 -3.07 -6.84
C VAL A 107 -5.99 -2.14 -7.85
N CYS A 108 -7.21 -1.69 -7.60
CA CYS A 108 -7.90 -0.68 -8.43
C CYS A 108 -7.11 0.64 -8.50
N LEU A 109 -6.63 1.16 -7.36
CA LEU A 109 -5.80 2.37 -7.32
C LEU A 109 -4.49 2.19 -8.09
N SER A 110 -3.85 1.03 -7.96
CA SER A 110 -2.61 0.69 -8.69
C SER A 110 -2.84 0.70 -10.20
N LEU A 111 -3.98 0.19 -10.67
CA LEU A 111 -4.35 0.26 -12.08
C LEU A 111 -4.61 1.69 -12.54
N ILE A 112 -5.30 2.51 -11.76
CA ILE A 112 -5.53 3.93 -12.09
C ILE A 112 -4.18 4.66 -12.26
N ILE A 113 -3.22 4.38 -11.38
CA ILE A 113 -1.86 4.92 -11.49
C ILE A 113 -1.19 4.44 -12.79
N LEU A 114 -1.24 3.14 -13.10
CA LEU A 114 -0.71 2.59 -14.35
C LEU A 114 -1.38 3.20 -15.59
N TYR A 115 -2.69 3.42 -15.55
CA TYR A 115 -3.45 4.07 -16.62
C TYR A 115 -2.98 5.50 -16.86
N VAL A 116 -2.79 6.29 -15.78
CA VAL A 116 -2.22 7.64 -15.87
C VAL A 116 -0.79 7.62 -16.43
N ILE A 117 0.02 6.62 -16.08
CA ILE A 117 1.37 6.45 -16.64
C ILE A 117 1.30 6.10 -18.13
N ASN A 118 0.39 5.22 -18.56
CA ASN A 118 0.13 4.90 -19.96
C ASN A 118 -0.25 6.16 -20.75
N LEU A 119 -1.18 6.99 -20.25
CA LEU A 119 -1.54 8.25 -20.91
C LEU A 119 -0.37 9.24 -21.00
N LYS A 120 0.45 9.33 -19.94
CA LYS A 120 1.68 10.13 -19.97
C LYS A 120 2.67 9.61 -21.02
N SER A 121 2.80 8.30 -21.16
CA SER A 121 3.63 7.65 -22.20
C SER A 121 3.11 7.97 -23.61
N ALA A 122 1.81 7.81 -23.85
CA ALA A 122 1.18 8.11 -25.13
C ALA A 122 1.33 9.59 -25.52
N ARG A 123 1.18 10.51 -24.56
CA ARG A 123 1.44 11.94 -24.79
C ARG A 123 2.90 12.23 -25.13
N HIS A 124 3.85 11.64 -24.42
CA HIS A 124 5.27 11.84 -24.70
C HIS A 124 5.64 11.36 -26.11
N LEU A 125 5.08 10.23 -26.55
CA LEU A 125 5.24 9.73 -27.91
C LEU A 125 4.64 10.67 -28.96
N TYR A 126 3.46 11.24 -28.68
CA TYR A 126 2.83 12.24 -29.54
C TYR A 126 3.72 13.48 -29.70
N GLU A 127 4.22 14.05 -28.60
CA GLU A 127 5.08 15.23 -28.63
C GLU A 127 6.40 14.99 -29.38
N LEU A 128 6.98 13.77 -29.28
CA LEU A 128 8.17 13.38 -30.03
C LEU A 128 7.89 13.27 -31.53
N LYS A 129 6.76 12.68 -31.92
CA LYS A 129 6.33 12.61 -33.33
C LYS A 129 6.12 14.00 -33.92
N THR A 130 5.37 14.87 -33.24
CA THR A 130 5.09 16.24 -33.72
C THR A 130 6.36 17.09 -33.80
N ALA A 131 7.34 16.83 -32.93
CA ALA A 131 8.63 17.51 -32.97
C ALA A 131 9.63 16.92 -33.99
N GLY A 132 9.24 15.89 -34.75
CA GLY A 132 10.12 15.20 -35.72
C GLY A 132 11.33 14.51 -35.09
N LYS A 133 11.27 14.20 -33.79
CA LYS A 133 12.38 13.57 -33.06
C LYS A 133 12.33 12.06 -33.17
N LYS A 134 13.50 11.41 -33.11
CA LYS A 134 13.61 9.95 -33.10
C LYS A 134 12.84 9.37 -31.91
N ILE A 135 11.95 8.43 -32.19
CA ILE A 135 11.21 7.69 -31.17
C ILE A 135 12.18 6.70 -30.51
N PRO A 136 12.30 6.68 -29.16
CA PRO A 136 13.18 5.74 -28.49
C PRO A 136 12.69 4.30 -28.67
N THR A 137 13.61 3.41 -29.00
CA THR A 137 13.32 1.99 -29.19
C THR A 137 13.17 1.29 -27.85
N THR A 138 12.56 0.11 -27.80
CA THR A 138 12.46 -0.73 -26.59
C THR A 138 13.80 -0.93 -25.88
N MET A 139 14.89 -1.14 -26.64
CA MET A 139 16.24 -1.31 -26.08
C MET A 139 16.79 0.00 -25.49
N ASP A 140 16.51 1.14 -26.14
CA ASP A 140 16.93 2.46 -25.65
C ASP A 140 16.21 2.80 -24.34
N ASP A 141 14.93 2.45 -24.25
CA ASP A 141 14.12 2.61 -23.04
C ASP A 141 14.62 1.73 -21.88
N LEU A 142 14.95 0.46 -22.14
CA LEU A 142 15.53 -0.44 -21.14
C LEU A 142 16.87 0.08 -20.63
N ARG A 143 17.75 0.53 -21.54
CA ARG A 143 19.04 1.13 -21.16
C ARG A 143 18.85 2.40 -20.34
N SER A 144 17.87 3.24 -20.66
CA SER A 144 17.54 4.43 -19.86
C SER A 144 17.02 4.03 -18.47
N LEU A 145 16.19 2.99 -18.36
CA LEU A 145 15.70 2.48 -17.06
C LEU A 145 16.78 1.84 -16.19
N LEU A 146 17.81 1.24 -16.79
CA LEU A 146 18.92 0.58 -16.08
C LEU A 146 20.08 1.53 -15.77
N ASN A 147 20.28 2.61 -16.53
CA ASN A 147 21.35 3.58 -16.30
C ASN A 147 20.82 4.91 -15.76
N GLU A 148 20.10 5.68 -16.57
CA GLU A 148 19.69 7.06 -16.22
C GLU A 148 18.62 7.10 -15.12
N ARG A 149 17.74 6.10 -15.09
CA ARG A 149 16.60 5.99 -14.17
C ARG A 149 16.69 4.77 -13.27
N PHE A 150 17.90 4.28 -13.02
CA PHE A 150 18.13 3.13 -12.15
C PHE A 150 17.46 3.31 -10.78
N HIS A 151 17.53 4.52 -10.21
CA HIS A 151 16.84 4.87 -8.97
C HIS A 151 15.33 4.61 -9.03
N ALA A 152 14.64 4.89 -10.14
CA ALA A 152 13.21 4.64 -10.26
C ALA A 152 12.90 3.13 -10.31
N THR A 153 13.70 2.36 -11.04
CA THR A 153 13.58 0.89 -11.12
C THR A 153 13.85 0.26 -9.76
N LEU A 154 14.94 0.66 -9.11
CA LEU A 154 15.35 0.16 -7.80
C LEU A 154 14.29 0.48 -6.72
N MET A 155 13.69 1.66 -6.76
CA MET A 155 12.65 2.07 -5.79
C MET A 155 11.28 1.43 -6.05
N THR A 156 11.03 0.91 -7.26
CA THR A 156 9.74 0.25 -7.56
C THR A 156 9.55 -1.01 -6.72
N ILE A 157 10.61 -1.80 -6.51
CA ILE A 157 10.54 -3.04 -5.71
C ILE A 157 10.23 -2.75 -4.23
N PRO A 158 10.97 -1.88 -3.50
CA PRO A 158 10.62 -1.48 -2.15
C PRO A 158 9.22 -0.84 -2.05
N LEU A 159 8.83 -0.01 -3.02
CA LEU A 159 7.53 0.66 -2.97
C LEU A 159 6.37 -0.35 -3.09
N LEU A 160 6.50 -1.37 -3.93
CA LEU A 160 5.54 -2.48 -3.97
C LEU A 160 5.52 -3.25 -2.64
N GLY A 161 6.69 -3.53 -2.05
CA GLY A 161 6.77 -4.14 -0.73
C GLY A 161 6.08 -3.33 0.36
N VAL A 162 6.32 -2.02 0.41
CA VAL A 162 5.64 -1.09 1.32
C VAL A 162 4.13 -1.13 1.10
N LEU A 163 3.67 -1.11 -0.16
CA LEU A 163 2.24 -1.17 -0.47
C LEU A 163 1.57 -2.43 0.08
N PHE A 164 2.14 -3.61 -0.16
CA PHE A 164 1.52 -4.88 0.27
C PHE A 164 1.75 -5.24 1.73
N PHE A 165 2.92 -4.93 2.30
CA PHE A 165 3.29 -5.37 3.65
C PHE A 165 3.10 -4.31 4.72
N THR A 166 2.94 -3.03 4.36
CA THR A 166 2.69 -1.96 5.35
C THR A 166 1.36 -1.28 5.11
N ILE A 167 1.08 -0.77 3.90
CA ILE A 167 -0.15 0.00 3.64
C ILE A 167 -1.38 -0.88 3.77
N LEU A 168 -1.37 -2.09 3.18
CA LEU A 168 -2.52 -3.00 3.23
C LEU A 168 -2.87 -3.43 4.67
N PRO A 169 -1.94 -3.92 5.52
CA PRO A 169 -2.25 -4.22 6.92
C PRO A 169 -2.66 -3.00 7.73
N LEU A 170 -2.07 -1.82 7.47
CA LEU A 170 -2.46 -0.58 8.16
C LEU A 170 -3.90 -0.18 7.83
N LEU A 171 -4.29 -0.19 6.56
CA LEU A 171 -5.67 0.10 6.16
C LEU A 171 -6.65 -0.92 6.74
N TYR A 172 -6.26 -2.20 6.80
CA TYR A 172 -7.03 -3.25 7.44
C TYR A 172 -7.25 -2.97 8.93
N MET A 173 -6.19 -2.65 9.68
CA MET A 173 -6.28 -2.30 11.11
C MET A 173 -7.12 -1.05 11.36
N ILE A 174 -6.95 -0.02 10.51
CA ILE A 174 -7.76 1.19 10.59
C ILE A 174 -9.24 0.85 10.35
N SER A 175 -9.54 -0.02 9.37
CA SER A 175 -10.92 -0.37 9.03
C SER A 175 -11.62 -1.14 10.15
N ILE A 176 -10.91 -2.01 10.88
CA ILE A 176 -11.45 -2.71 12.07
C ILE A 176 -11.96 -1.70 13.12
N ALA A 177 -11.31 -0.55 13.27
CA ALA A 177 -11.76 0.45 14.23
C ALA A 177 -13.19 0.99 13.93
N PHE A 178 -13.67 0.83 12.69
CA PHE A 178 -15.02 1.23 12.26
C PHE A 178 -16.01 0.05 12.23
N THR A 179 -15.64 -1.13 12.74
CA THR A 179 -16.50 -2.32 12.82
C THR A 179 -16.81 -2.72 14.27
N ASN A 180 -17.83 -3.54 14.50
CA ASN A 180 -18.13 -4.11 15.82
C ASN A 180 -17.28 -5.36 16.14
N TYR A 181 -16.03 -5.42 15.67
CA TYR A 181 -15.15 -6.54 15.95
C TYR A 181 -14.79 -6.57 17.44
N ASP A 182 -15.30 -7.57 18.15
CA ASP A 182 -15.07 -7.81 19.57
C ASP A 182 -15.02 -9.32 19.87
N HIS A 183 -14.94 -9.69 21.14
CA HIS A 183 -14.93 -11.08 21.57
C HIS A 183 -16.22 -11.85 21.21
N ASN A 184 -17.34 -11.14 21.06
CA ASN A 184 -18.64 -11.74 20.72
C ASN A 184 -18.81 -11.89 19.19
N HIS A 185 -18.07 -11.15 18.38
CA HIS A 185 -18.13 -11.17 16.91
C HIS A 185 -16.85 -11.73 16.28
N LEU A 186 -16.37 -12.86 16.81
CA LEU A 186 -15.18 -13.55 16.29
C LEU A 186 -15.52 -14.39 15.04
N PRO A 187 -14.92 -14.08 13.87
CA PRO A 187 -15.05 -14.90 12.67
C PRO A 187 -14.30 -16.24 12.83
N PRO A 188 -14.69 -17.32 12.11
CA PRO A 188 -15.77 -17.39 11.11
C PRO A 188 -17.16 -17.66 11.69
N LYS A 189 -17.27 -17.93 13.00
CA LYS A 189 -18.53 -18.28 13.65
C LYS A 189 -19.55 -17.14 13.61
N ASN A 190 -19.10 -15.93 13.94
CA ASN A 190 -19.91 -14.72 13.91
C ASN A 190 -19.32 -13.73 12.92
N LEU A 191 -20.20 -12.96 12.27
CA LEU A 191 -19.81 -11.88 11.37
C LEU A 191 -19.74 -10.56 12.14
N PHE A 192 -18.79 -9.69 11.77
CA PHE A 192 -18.77 -8.30 12.22
C PHE A 192 -19.20 -7.39 11.07
N THR A 193 -19.84 -6.28 11.41
CA THR A 193 -20.43 -5.29 10.50
C THR A 193 -19.86 -3.89 10.78
N TRP A 194 -20.11 -2.97 9.85
CA TRP A 194 -19.71 -1.58 10.00
C TRP A 194 -20.58 -0.85 11.03
N VAL A 195 -19.93 -0.23 12.03
CA VAL A 195 -20.56 0.65 13.02
C VAL A 195 -20.17 2.11 12.83
N GLY A 196 -19.31 2.40 11.85
CA GLY A 196 -18.85 3.75 11.54
C GLY A 196 -18.09 4.37 12.72
N LEU A 197 -18.51 5.55 13.15
CA LEU A 197 -17.81 6.34 14.18
C LEU A 197 -18.21 5.99 15.62
N ALA A 198 -19.09 5.01 15.83
CA ALA A 198 -19.58 4.66 17.17
C ALA A 198 -18.44 4.30 18.15
N ASN A 199 -17.46 3.52 17.70
CA ASN A 199 -16.30 3.14 18.52
C ASN A 199 -15.46 4.36 18.90
N LEU A 200 -15.22 5.28 17.96
CA LEU A 200 -14.47 6.50 18.22
C LEU A 200 -15.22 7.40 19.22
N GLY A 201 -16.54 7.51 19.09
CA GLY A 201 -17.38 8.22 20.06
C GLY A 201 -17.29 7.60 21.46
N ASN A 202 -17.33 6.27 21.56
CA ASN A 202 -17.23 5.56 22.83
C ASN A 202 -15.87 5.78 23.52
N VAL A 203 -14.77 5.86 22.75
CA VAL A 203 -13.43 6.17 23.28
C VAL A 203 -13.33 7.60 23.82
N ILE A 204 -14.04 8.57 23.22
CA ILE A 204 -13.93 9.99 23.61
C ILE A 204 -14.92 10.35 24.72
N THR A 205 -16.17 9.89 24.64
CA THR A 205 -17.24 10.32 25.57
C THR A 205 -17.97 9.17 26.24
N GLY A 206 -17.74 7.93 25.82
CA GLY A 206 -18.40 6.75 26.38
C GLY A 206 -17.63 6.11 27.52
N ASP A 207 -17.96 4.86 27.80
CA ASP A 207 -17.47 4.12 28.97
C ASP A 207 -15.94 3.93 28.94
N MET A 208 -15.35 3.89 27.74
CA MET A 208 -13.90 3.75 27.56
C MET A 208 -13.11 5.03 27.83
N ALA A 209 -13.74 6.21 27.82
CA ALA A 209 -13.05 7.49 27.97
C ALA A 209 -12.30 7.61 29.30
N SER A 210 -12.91 7.07 30.37
CA SER A 210 -12.35 7.05 31.72
C SER A 210 -11.00 6.32 31.82
N THR A 211 -10.75 5.33 30.95
CA THR A 211 -9.50 4.58 30.88
C THR A 211 -8.57 5.13 29.79
N PHE A 212 -9.13 5.55 28.66
CA PHE A 212 -8.37 6.01 27.50
C PHE A 212 -7.55 7.26 27.79
N PHE A 213 -8.15 8.33 28.30
CA PHE A 213 -7.44 9.60 28.50
C PHE A 213 -6.31 9.54 29.53
N PRO A 214 -6.46 8.84 30.68
CA PRO A 214 -5.35 8.64 31.60
C PRO A 214 -4.18 7.87 30.99
N VAL A 215 -4.46 6.79 30.25
CA VAL A 215 -3.41 5.98 29.59
C VAL A 215 -2.74 6.78 28.47
N LEU A 216 -3.51 7.55 27.69
CA LEU A 216 -2.98 8.45 26.67
C LEU A 216 -2.08 9.52 27.30
N GLY A 217 -2.54 10.17 28.37
CA GLY A 217 -1.77 11.18 29.09
C GLY A 217 -0.46 10.60 29.62
N TRP A 218 -0.51 9.43 30.25
CA TRP A 218 0.68 8.71 30.71
C TRP A 218 1.64 8.38 29.57
N THR A 219 1.12 7.90 28.44
CA THR A 219 1.91 7.56 27.25
C THR A 219 2.61 8.79 26.68
N LEU A 220 1.92 9.94 26.62
CA LEU A 220 2.49 11.20 26.13
C LEU A 220 3.57 11.74 27.08
N ILE A 221 3.30 11.73 28.39
CA ILE A 221 4.28 12.13 29.41
C ILE A 221 5.53 11.25 29.27
N TRP A 222 5.37 9.92 29.25
CA TRP A 222 6.48 9.00 29.07
C TRP A 222 7.23 9.21 27.76
N ALA A 223 6.53 9.38 26.64
CA ALA A 223 7.17 9.59 25.35
C ALA A 223 8.06 10.84 25.36
N VAL A 224 7.59 11.95 25.95
CA VAL A 224 8.36 13.18 26.05
C VAL A 224 9.57 13.02 26.97
N PHE A 225 9.37 12.52 28.20
CA PHE A 225 10.45 12.36 29.17
C PHE A 225 11.48 11.32 28.71
N ALA A 226 11.04 10.19 28.15
CA ALA A 226 11.93 9.17 27.62
C ALA A 226 12.75 9.71 26.44
N THR A 227 12.13 10.42 25.49
CA THR A 227 12.86 10.98 24.34
C THR A 227 13.88 12.02 24.79
N ALA A 228 13.50 12.94 25.68
CA ALA A 228 14.41 13.96 26.20
C ALA A 228 15.59 13.33 26.94
N THR A 229 15.29 12.40 27.86
CA THR A 229 16.30 11.69 28.66
C THR A 229 17.25 10.91 27.75
N CYS A 230 16.74 10.06 26.84
CA CYS A 230 17.56 9.29 25.91
C CYS A 230 18.44 10.18 25.02
N PHE A 231 17.94 11.34 24.58
CA PHE A 231 18.71 12.28 23.80
C PHE A 231 19.87 12.90 24.62
N PHE A 232 19.59 13.46 25.80
CA PHE A 232 20.63 14.08 26.63
C PHE A 232 21.67 13.07 27.10
N PHE A 233 21.23 11.92 27.63
CA PHE A 233 22.15 10.87 28.08
C PHE A 233 22.89 10.23 26.90
N GLY A 234 22.26 10.09 25.73
CA GLY A 234 22.92 9.63 24.51
C GLY A 234 24.06 10.54 24.07
N ILE A 235 23.86 11.87 24.14
CA ILE A 235 24.90 12.86 23.83
C ILE A 235 26.01 12.84 24.89
N ILE A 236 25.66 12.82 26.19
CA ILE A 236 26.65 12.75 27.28
C ILE A 236 27.51 11.50 27.13
N LEU A 237 26.89 10.34 26.89
CA LEU A 237 27.59 9.08 26.67
C LEU A 237 28.51 9.14 25.44
N ALA A 238 28.05 9.74 24.34
CA ALA A 238 28.87 9.93 23.14
C ALA A 238 30.10 10.83 23.43
N LEU A 239 29.93 11.91 24.19
CA LEU A 239 31.03 12.80 24.60
C LEU A 239 32.02 12.09 25.53
N LEU A 240 31.54 11.30 26.50
CA LEU A 240 32.37 10.51 27.40
C LEU A 240 33.25 9.51 26.64
N ILE A 241 32.67 8.75 25.71
CA ILE A 241 33.41 7.78 24.88
C ILE A 241 34.41 8.49 23.96
N ASN A 242 34.09 9.70 23.50
CA ASN A 242 34.95 10.47 22.59
C ASN A 242 36.05 11.29 23.31
N THR A 243 36.03 11.39 24.64
CA THR A 243 36.96 12.25 25.41
C THR A 243 38.44 11.87 25.17
N LYS A 244 39.31 12.88 25.05
CA LYS A 244 40.77 12.70 24.86
C LYS A 244 41.37 12.22 26.20
N GLY A 245 42.01 11.05 26.19
CA GLY A 245 42.59 10.43 27.41
C GLY A 245 41.91 9.14 27.86
N LEU A 246 40.75 8.78 27.30
CA LEU A 246 40.10 7.50 27.61
C LEU A 246 40.91 6.33 27.03
N LYS A 247 41.46 5.48 27.89
CA LYS A 247 42.14 4.24 27.49
C LYS A 247 41.11 3.19 27.07
N TYR A 248 41.44 2.38 26.06
CA TYR A 248 40.59 1.29 25.54
C TYR A 248 39.20 1.71 25.03
N LYS A 249 39.10 2.82 24.27
CA LYS A 249 37.83 3.31 23.69
C LYS A 249 37.01 2.23 22.97
N ALA A 250 37.67 1.33 22.25
CA ALA A 250 37.02 0.24 21.54
C ALA A 250 36.29 -0.72 22.49
N PHE A 251 36.89 -1.06 23.64
CA PHE A 251 36.29 -1.92 24.65
C PHE A 251 35.01 -1.31 25.23
N TRP A 252 35.08 -0.04 25.64
CA TRP A 252 33.92 0.68 26.19
C TRP A 252 32.76 0.78 25.20
N ARG A 253 33.05 1.10 23.93
CA ARG A 253 32.02 1.13 22.88
C ARG A 253 31.35 -0.23 22.71
N THR A 254 32.12 -1.32 22.73
CA THR A 254 31.61 -2.68 22.58
C THR A 254 30.70 -3.07 23.74
N ILE A 255 31.06 -2.77 25.00
CA ILE A 255 30.20 -3.04 26.17
C ILE A 255 28.84 -2.36 26.01
N PHE A 256 28.81 -1.07 25.68
CA PHE A 256 27.55 -0.34 25.55
C PHE A 256 26.67 -0.88 24.42
N VAL A 257 27.26 -1.29 23.29
CA VAL A 257 26.50 -1.93 22.19
C VAL A 257 25.94 -3.30 22.61
N ILE A 258 26.70 -4.10 23.36
CA ILE A 258 26.25 -5.42 23.83
C ILE A 258 25.04 -5.29 24.76
N THR A 259 24.98 -4.26 25.61
CA THR A 259 23.80 -4.05 26.48
C THR A 259 22.51 -3.82 25.69
N MET A 260 22.59 -3.20 24.51
CA MET A 260 21.44 -3.05 23.59
C MET A 260 21.08 -4.36 22.87
N ALA A 261 22.01 -5.30 22.75
CA ALA A 261 21.79 -6.58 22.09
C ALA A 261 21.06 -7.61 22.98
N VAL A 262 20.87 -7.32 24.26
CA VAL A 262 20.11 -8.20 25.17
C VAL A 262 18.64 -8.22 24.72
N PRO A 263 18.06 -9.41 24.44
CA PRO A 263 16.67 -9.48 24.03
C PRO A 263 15.73 -8.92 25.09
N PRO A 264 14.73 -8.11 24.71
CA PRO A 264 13.82 -7.49 25.68
C PRO A 264 13.13 -8.47 26.62
N PHE A 265 12.81 -9.68 26.15
CA PHE A 265 12.13 -10.72 26.96
C PHE A 265 12.99 -11.28 28.11
N VAL A 266 14.31 -11.09 28.08
CA VAL A 266 15.20 -11.49 29.18
C VAL A 266 15.27 -10.40 30.26
N SER A 267 15.01 -9.15 29.86
CA SER A 267 15.17 -7.96 30.72
C SER A 267 13.87 -7.44 31.35
N LEU A 268 12.71 -7.98 30.94
CA LEU A 268 11.36 -7.58 31.34
C LEU A 268 10.76 -8.65 32.25
#